data_AF-A0A6N2D7L5-F1
#
_entry.id   AF-A0A6N2D7L5-F1
#
_cell.length_a   1.000
_cell.length_b   1.000
_cell.length_c   1.000
_cell.angle_alpha   90.00
_cell.angle_beta   90.00
_cell.angle_gamma   90.00
#
_symmetry.space_group_name_H-M   'P 1'
#
loop_
_entity.id
_entity.type
_entity.pdbx_description
1 polymer ?
#
loop_
_entity_poly.entity_id
_entity_poly.type
_entity_poly.pdbx_seq_one_letter_code
_entity_poly.pdbx_strand_id
1 'polypeptide(L)'
;MSDNTDTNPDEPRKGDMLWPGMVIGLLILSVGIGLSVVYAANFVDDGAQVEMDYYQRAVHWDSHQAQVERGMALGWQLDVRPSPERVTVRVTGPDGQPVQPEGGTLLVRRASQSAPHIQGDLAPLEDGTLALDSGLALRGLWDFIVELDTGSGQLAAFQVRRELR
;
A
#
# COMPACT_ATOMS: atom_id res chain seq x y z
N MET A 1 -68.48 14.45 53.26
CA MET A 1 -68.46 14.96 51.88
C MET A 1 -67.05 14.72 51.37
N SER A 2 -66.79 13.53 50.82
CA SER A 2 -65.47 13.13 50.35
C SER A 2 -65.31 13.59 48.92
N ASP A 3 -64.34 14.47 48.66
CA ASP A 3 -63.99 14.93 47.32
C ASP A 3 -62.92 13.99 46.75
N ASN A 4 -63.29 13.28 45.68
CA ASN A 4 -62.52 12.21 45.07
C ASN A 4 -61.65 12.83 43.97
N THR A 5 -60.39 13.12 44.29
CA THR A 5 -59.41 13.59 43.32
C THR A 5 -58.83 12.39 42.57
N ASP A 6 -59.50 12.02 41.48
CA ASP A 6 -58.94 11.15 40.44
C ASP A 6 -57.72 11.85 39.81
N THR A 7 -56.53 11.54 40.33
CA THR A 7 -55.27 11.80 39.64
C THR A 7 -54.81 10.49 39.04
N ASN A 8 -55.24 10.23 37.81
CA ASN A 8 -54.77 9.12 37.00
C ASN A 8 -53.25 9.28 36.77
N PRO A 9 -52.37 8.38 37.28
CA PRO A 9 -50.94 8.64 37.35
C PRO A 9 -50.12 8.15 36.13
N ASP A 10 -50.74 7.91 34.97
CA ASP A 10 -50.08 7.10 33.93
C ASP A 10 -49.81 7.77 32.57
N GLU A 11 -49.95 9.10 32.43
CA GLU A 11 -49.45 9.76 31.21
C GLU A 11 -47.96 10.09 31.34
N PRO A 12 -47.06 9.43 30.57
CA PRO A 12 -45.64 9.75 30.58
C PRO A 12 -45.47 11.21 30.15
N ARG A 13 -45.01 12.05 31.07
CA ARG A 13 -44.72 13.46 30.77
C ARG A 13 -43.66 13.45 29.67
N LYS A 14 -43.87 14.22 28.58
CA LYS A 14 -42.93 14.35 27.46
C LYS A 14 -41.47 14.64 27.89
N GLY A 15 -41.26 15.12 29.11
CA GLY A 15 -39.95 15.26 29.77
C GLY A 15 -39.18 13.96 30.05
N ASP A 16 -39.87 12.86 30.37
CA ASP A 16 -39.23 11.61 30.80
C ASP A 16 -38.69 10.79 29.61
N MET A 17 -39.19 11.06 28.40
CA MET A 17 -38.71 10.45 27.16
C MET A 17 -37.57 11.23 26.47
N LEU A 18 -37.33 12.48 26.88
CA LEU A 18 -36.25 13.30 26.31
C LEU A 18 -34.86 12.81 26.73
N TRP A 19 -34.72 12.36 27.98
CA TRP A 19 -33.43 11.91 28.51
C TRP A 19 -32.94 10.61 27.85
N PRO A 20 -33.75 9.53 27.74
CA PRO A 20 -33.37 8.33 26.99
C PRO A 20 -33.12 8.63 25.50
N GLY A 21 -33.92 9.52 24.90
CA GLY A 21 -33.76 9.92 23.50
C GLY A 21 -32.42 10.59 23.22
N MET A 22 -31.93 11.43 24.14
CA MET A 22 -30.61 12.05 24.03
C MET A 22 -29.48 11.01 24.09
N VAL A 23 -29.57 10.04 25.00
CA VAL A 23 -28.57 8.96 25.12
C VAL A 23 -28.54 8.09 23.86
N ILE A 24 -29.71 7.71 23.35
CA ILE A 24 -29.84 6.93 22.11
C ILE A 24 -29.30 7.73 20.92
N GLY A 25 -29.60 9.03 20.83
CA GLY A 25 -29.07 9.91 19.79
C GLY A 25 -27.55 10.00 19.81
N LEU A 26 -26.95 10.12 21.00
CA LEU A 26 -25.49 10.15 21.16
C LEU A 26 -24.85 8.82 20.74
N LEU A 27 -25.49 7.70 21.08
CA LEU A 27 -25.06 6.35 20.70
C LEU A 27 -25.11 6.16 19.19
N ILE A 28 -26.21 6.53 18.54
CA ILE A 28 -26.34 6.45 17.08
C ILE A 28 -25.33 7.34 16.41
N LEU A 29 -25.09 8.55 16.93
CA LEU A 29 -24.07 9.45 16.40
C LEU A 29 -22.66 8.84 16.51
N SER A 30 -22.33 8.25 17.66
CA SER A 30 -21.04 7.59 17.88
C SER A 30 -20.83 6.42 16.91
N VAL A 31 -21.85 5.58 16.74
CA VAL A 31 -21.81 4.45 15.80
C VAL A 31 -21.73 4.97 14.36
N GLY A 32 -22.50 6.02 14.04
CA GLY A 32 -22.51 6.67 12.73
C GLY A 32 -21.17 7.27 12.34
N ILE A 33 -20.47 7.92 13.28
CA ILE A 33 -19.10 8.42 13.07
C ILE A 33 -18.15 7.25 12.82
N GLY A 34 -18.21 6.19 13.63
CA GLY A 34 -17.38 5.00 13.44
C GLY A 34 -17.59 4.36 12.07
N LEU A 35 -18.85 4.17 11.67
CA LEU A 35 -19.21 3.63 10.36
C LEU A 35 -18.81 4.56 9.22
N SER A 36 -18.89 5.87 9.41
CA SER A 36 -18.50 6.86 8.40
C SER A 36 -16.99 6.87 8.19
N VAL A 37 -16.19 6.70 9.25
CA VAL A 37 -14.73 6.55 9.14
C VAL A 37 -14.37 5.25 8.43
N VAL A 38 -15.01 4.13 8.78
CA VAL A 38 -14.79 2.84 8.11
C VAL A 38 -15.21 2.93 6.64
N TYR A 39 -16.35 3.54 6.34
CA TYR A 39 -16.83 3.72 4.98
C TYR A 39 -15.90 4.65 4.19
N ALA A 40 -15.45 5.76 4.77
CA ALA A 40 -14.52 6.67 4.13
C ALA A 40 -13.17 6.01 3.83
N ALA A 41 -12.64 5.20 4.77
CA ALA A 41 -11.41 4.44 4.54
C ALA A 41 -11.56 3.42 3.40
N ASN A 42 -12.71 2.78 3.26
CA ASN A 42 -12.93 1.79 2.20
C ASN A 42 -13.32 2.39 0.84
N PHE A 43 -13.98 3.55 0.80
CA PHE A 43 -14.62 4.06 -0.42
C PHE A 43 -14.11 5.42 -0.92
N VAL A 44 -13.52 6.27 -0.08
CA VAL A 44 -13.25 7.68 -0.44
C VAL A 44 -11.82 7.93 -0.90
N ASP A 45 -10.84 7.15 -0.43
CA ASP A 45 -9.48 7.16 -0.95
C ASP A 45 -8.80 5.88 -0.45
N ASP A 46 -8.34 5.00 -1.35
CA ASP A 46 -7.27 3.98 -1.20
C ASP A 46 -6.70 3.79 0.23
N GLY A 47 -7.57 3.43 1.18
CA GLY A 47 -7.46 3.90 2.55
C GLY A 47 -7.23 2.76 3.51
N ALA A 48 -5.99 2.69 3.99
CA ALA A 48 -5.52 1.69 4.94
C ALA A 48 -5.94 0.27 4.52
N GLN A 49 -5.29 -0.26 3.48
CA GLN A 49 -5.28 -1.70 3.25
C GLN A 49 -4.75 -2.36 4.53
N VAL A 50 -5.67 -2.87 5.37
CA VAL A 50 -5.36 -3.83 6.40
C VAL A 50 -4.87 -5.03 5.65
N GLU A 51 -3.57 -5.11 5.48
CA GLU A 51 -2.97 -6.11 4.63
C GLU A 51 -3.14 -7.45 5.32
N MET A 52 -4.08 -8.25 4.81
CA MET A 52 -4.38 -9.60 5.29
C MET A 52 -3.13 -10.49 5.32
N ASP A 53 -2.03 -10.06 4.70
CA ASP A 53 -0.79 -10.82 4.57
C ASP A 53 0.43 -10.22 5.25
N TYR A 54 0.24 -9.43 6.32
CA TYR A 54 1.35 -8.96 7.15
C TYR A 54 2.22 -10.12 7.68
N TYR A 55 1.61 -11.27 7.96
CA TYR A 55 2.31 -12.45 8.47
C TYR A 55 3.15 -13.16 7.39
N GLN A 56 2.66 -13.30 6.14
CA GLN A 56 3.49 -13.85 5.06
C GLN A 56 4.62 -12.89 4.66
N ARG A 57 4.39 -11.57 4.68
CA ARG A 57 5.46 -10.59 4.43
C ARG A 57 6.58 -10.65 5.45
N ALA A 58 6.27 -10.84 6.73
CA ALA A 58 7.28 -10.98 7.77
C ALA A 58 8.20 -12.20 7.53
N VAL A 59 7.67 -13.28 6.96
CA VAL A 59 8.44 -14.49 6.63
C VAL A 59 9.29 -14.30 5.36
N HIS A 60 8.80 -13.56 4.36
CA HIS A 60 9.56 -13.29 3.14
C HIS A 60 10.57 -12.14 3.26
N TRP A 61 10.41 -11.26 4.26
CA TRP A 61 11.30 -10.12 4.48
C TRP A 61 12.76 -10.52 4.67
N ASP A 62 13.04 -11.57 5.46
CA ASP A 62 14.41 -12.05 5.66
C ASP A 62 15.01 -12.59 4.36
N SER A 63 14.21 -13.30 3.55
CA SER A 63 14.64 -13.80 2.25
C SER A 63 14.90 -12.67 1.24
N HIS A 64 14.12 -11.60 1.29
CA HIS A 64 14.30 -10.41 0.45
C HIS A 64 15.53 -9.60 0.90
N GLN A 65 15.74 -9.38 2.21
CA GLN A 65 16.93 -8.71 2.74
C GLN A 65 18.21 -9.48 2.40
N ALA A 66 18.21 -10.80 2.53
CA ALA A 66 19.34 -11.64 2.12
C ALA A 66 19.64 -11.57 0.61
N GLN A 67 18.62 -11.33 -0.24
CA GLN A 67 18.79 -11.11 -1.67
C GLN A 67 19.32 -9.70 -1.99
N VAL A 68 18.90 -8.69 -1.21
CA VAL A 68 19.41 -7.31 -1.32
C VAL A 68 20.88 -7.24 -0.93
N GLU A 69 21.26 -7.86 0.20
CA GLU A 69 22.66 -7.93 0.63
C GLU A 69 23.53 -8.67 -0.39
N ARG A 70 23.00 -9.72 -1.03
CA ARG A 70 23.70 -10.44 -2.11
C ARG A 70 23.89 -9.58 -3.36
N GLY A 71 22.86 -8.85 -3.79
CA GLY A 71 22.97 -7.91 -4.92
C GLY A 71 24.02 -6.82 -4.67
N MET A 72 24.06 -6.27 -3.45
CA MET A 72 25.09 -5.31 -3.05
C MET A 72 26.49 -5.96 -2.98
N ALA A 73 26.61 -7.19 -2.50
CA ALA A 73 27.87 -7.92 -2.42
C ALA A 73 28.48 -8.22 -3.80
N LEU A 74 27.66 -8.33 -4.85
CA LEU A 74 28.11 -8.48 -6.24
C LEU A 74 28.65 -7.18 -6.85
N GLY A 75 28.49 -6.03 -6.17
CA GLY A 75 28.95 -4.73 -6.64
C GLY A 75 28.15 -4.19 -7.84
N TRP A 76 26.94 -4.70 -8.04
CA TRP A 76 26.09 -4.29 -9.15
C TRP A 76 25.42 -2.94 -8.86
N GLN A 77 25.31 -2.13 -9.90
CA GLN A 77 24.65 -0.84 -9.88
C GLN A 77 23.39 -0.89 -10.73
N LEU A 78 22.31 -0.34 -10.18
CA LEU A 78 21.02 -0.27 -10.86
C LEU A 78 20.67 1.18 -11.20
N ASP A 79 20.44 1.47 -12.47
CA ASP A 79 19.89 2.75 -12.93
C ASP A 79 18.42 2.54 -13.34
N VAL A 80 17.51 3.05 -12.52
CA VAL A 80 16.06 3.01 -12.79
C VAL A 80 15.63 4.36 -13.37
N ARG A 81 15.02 4.32 -14.56
CA ARG A 81 14.51 5.49 -15.28
C ARG A 81 13.00 5.35 -15.48
N PRO A 82 12.20 5.88 -14.54
CA PRO A 82 10.75 5.88 -14.69
C PRO A 82 10.29 6.97 -15.68
N SER A 83 9.29 6.64 -16.49
CA SER A 83 8.51 7.55 -17.34
C SER A 83 7.01 7.22 -17.16
N PRO A 84 6.07 8.09 -17.62
CA PRO A 84 4.65 7.83 -17.44
C PRO A 84 4.18 6.57 -18.17
N GLU A 85 4.81 6.27 -19.31
CA GLU A 85 4.43 5.13 -20.15
C GLU A 85 5.16 3.86 -19.70
N ARG A 86 6.43 3.99 -19.33
CA ARG A 86 7.34 2.84 -19.14
C ARG A 86 8.40 3.11 -18.08
N VAL A 87 8.71 2.10 -17.27
CA VAL A 87 9.93 2.10 -16.43
C VAL A 87 11.00 1.31 -17.16
N THR A 88 12.18 1.89 -17.29
CA THR A 88 13.36 1.18 -17.79
C THR A 88 14.38 0.99 -16.67
N VAL A 89 15.02 -0.16 -16.65
CA VAL A 89 15.98 -0.57 -15.64
C VAL A 89 17.25 -1.03 -16.34
N ARG A 90 18.38 -0.41 -16.01
CA ARG A 90 19.68 -0.82 -16.51
C ARG A 90 20.54 -1.36 -15.38
N VAL A 91 21.16 -2.51 -15.62
CA VAL A 91 22.03 -3.19 -14.66
C VAL A 91 23.46 -3.07 -15.14
N THR A 92 24.33 -2.58 -14.27
CA THR A 92 25.76 -2.46 -14.54
C THR A 92 26.54 -3.25 -13.50
N GLY A 93 27.46 -4.10 -13.93
CA GLY A 93 28.32 -4.88 -13.05
C GLY A 93 29.37 -4.01 -12.35
N PRO A 94 30.17 -4.62 -11.45
CA PRO A 94 31.17 -3.89 -10.67
C PRO A 94 32.26 -3.26 -11.56
N ASP A 95 32.52 -3.87 -12.71
CA ASP A 95 33.52 -3.43 -13.68
C ASP A 95 32.99 -2.34 -14.63
N GLY A 96 31.78 -1.82 -14.40
CA GLY A 96 31.12 -0.86 -15.28
C GLY A 96 30.55 -1.46 -16.57
N GLN A 97 30.62 -2.79 -16.73
CA GLN A 97 30.06 -3.50 -17.88
C GLN A 97 28.56 -3.74 -17.72
N PRO A 98 27.75 -3.61 -18.78
CA PRO A 98 26.34 -3.92 -18.73
C PRO A 98 26.13 -5.43 -18.45
N VAL A 99 25.29 -5.73 -17.47
CA VAL A 99 24.86 -7.11 -17.18
C VAL A 99 23.57 -7.35 -17.97
N GLN A 100 23.47 -8.49 -18.65
CA GLN A 100 22.26 -8.92 -19.34
C GLN A 100 21.50 -9.92 -18.46
N PRO A 101 20.52 -9.47 -17.66
CA PRO A 101 19.65 -10.36 -16.93
C PRO A 101 18.74 -11.14 -17.90
N GLU A 102 18.42 -12.39 -17.57
CA GLU A 102 17.47 -13.19 -18.36
C GLU A 102 16.02 -12.73 -18.15
N GLY A 103 15.77 -12.11 -17.00
CA GLY A 103 14.49 -11.53 -16.65
C GLY A 103 14.54 -10.86 -15.29
N GLY A 104 13.39 -10.40 -14.83
CA GLY A 104 13.24 -9.87 -13.50
C GLY A 104 11.82 -9.44 -13.22
N THR A 105 11.54 -9.11 -11.97
CA THR A 105 10.26 -8.56 -11.54
C THR A 105 10.48 -7.15 -11.03
N LEU A 106 9.65 -6.22 -11.47
CA LEU A 106 9.62 -4.86 -10.94
C LEU A 106 8.36 -4.68 -10.10
N LEU A 107 8.55 -4.28 -8.84
CA LEU A 107 7.50 -3.76 -7.98
C LEU A 107 7.71 -2.26 -7.78
N VAL A 108 6.67 -1.48 -8.07
CA VAL A 108 6.65 -0.04 -7.85
C VAL A 108 5.59 0.29 -6.82
N ARG A 109 5.97 0.96 -5.74
CA ARG A 109 5.04 1.42 -4.71
C ARG A 109 5.20 2.90 -4.43
N ARG A 110 4.11 3.56 -4.04
CA ARG A 110 4.22 4.88 -3.41
C ARG A 110 4.77 4.72 -2.01
N ALA A 111 5.62 5.65 -1.58
CA ALA A 111 6.18 5.60 -0.21
C ALA A 111 5.10 5.67 0.89
N SER A 112 3.91 6.20 0.57
CA SER A 112 2.76 6.27 1.47
C SER A 112 1.81 5.07 1.39
N GLN A 113 2.03 4.12 0.50
CA GLN A 113 1.14 2.97 0.27
C GLN A 113 1.87 1.65 0.53
N SER A 114 1.17 0.71 1.17
CA SER A 114 1.71 -0.63 1.44
C SER A 114 1.62 -1.56 0.24
N ALA A 115 0.59 -1.39 -0.60
CA ALA A 115 0.38 -2.20 -1.80
C ALA A 115 1.23 -1.69 -2.98
N PRO A 116 1.72 -2.61 -3.84
CA PRO A 116 2.35 -2.21 -5.09
C PRO A 116 1.33 -1.52 -5.98
N HIS A 117 1.71 -0.37 -6.52
CA HIS A 117 0.93 0.32 -7.54
C HIS A 117 1.05 -0.41 -8.88
N ILE A 118 2.25 -0.91 -9.18
CA ILE A 118 2.55 -1.72 -10.36
C ILE A 118 3.42 -2.89 -9.92
N GLN A 119 3.07 -4.07 -10.41
CA GLN A 119 3.88 -5.28 -10.30
C GLN A 119 3.84 -5.97 -11.65
N GLY A 120 5.01 -6.33 -12.18
CA GLY A 120 5.07 -7.05 -13.43
C GLY A 120 6.48 -7.52 -13.78
N ASP A 121 6.51 -8.45 -14.72
CA ASP A 121 7.75 -9.00 -15.25
C ASP A 121 8.40 -8.00 -16.20
N LEU A 122 9.68 -7.74 -15.96
CA LEU A 122 10.52 -6.93 -16.80
C LEU A 122 10.85 -7.69 -18.08
N ALA A 123 10.45 -7.15 -19.22
CA ALA A 123 10.82 -7.67 -20.52
C ALA A 123 12.21 -7.17 -20.92
N PRO A 124 13.14 -8.05 -21.32
CA PRO A 124 14.43 -7.64 -21.85
C PRO A 124 14.27 -6.96 -23.21
N LEU A 125 14.97 -5.84 -23.37
CA LEU A 125 15.13 -5.11 -24.63
C LEU A 125 16.48 -5.43 -25.28
N GLU A 126 16.59 -5.16 -26.58
CA GLU A 126 17.80 -5.44 -27.38
C GLU A 126 19.05 -4.67 -26.92
N ASP A 127 18.89 -3.59 -26.15
CA ASP A 127 19.96 -2.72 -25.65
C ASP A 127 20.51 -3.15 -24.27
N GLY A 128 20.07 -4.30 -23.75
CA GLY A 128 20.42 -4.79 -22.41
C GLY A 128 19.70 -4.05 -21.29
N THR A 129 18.65 -3.29 -21.63
CA THR A 129 17.76 -2.66 -20.67
C THR A 129 16.54 -3.54 -20.44
N LEU A 130 16.01 -3.53 -19.22
CA LEU A 130 14.77 -4.18 -18.86
C LEU A 130 13.63 -3.14 -18.85
N ALA A 131 12.44 -3.49 -19.35
CA ALA A 131 11.31 -2.57 -19.39
C ALA A 131 10.01 -3.18 -18.88
N LEU A 132 9.21 -2.34 -18.21
CA LEU A 132 7.83 -2.62 -17.84
C LEU A 132 6.95 -1.42 -18.19
N ASP A 133 5.84 -1.67 -18.87
CA ASP A 133 4.81 -0.66 -19.11
C ASP A 133 4.12 -0.34 -17.80
N SER A 134 4.13 0.94 -17.43
CA SER A 134 3.94 1.34 -16.03
C SER A 134 2.72 2.22 -15.80
N GLY A 135 2.28 3.02 -16.79
CA GLY A 135 1.17 3.95 -16.59
C GLY A 135 1.35 4.88 -15.36
N LEU A 136 2.61 5.15 -14.96
CA LEU A 136 2.95 5.80 -13.71
C LEU A 136 2.53 7.28 -13.68
N ALA A 137 1.80 7.65 -12.63
CA ALA A 137 1.66 9.05 -12.27
C ALA A 137 2.99 9.57 -11.67
N LEU A 138 3.78 10.28 -12.47
CA LEU A 138 5.14 10.76 -12.11
C LEU A 138 5.24 11.74 -10.93
N ARG A 139 4.19 11.98 -10.13
CA ARG A 139 4.29 12.91 -8.99
C ARG A 139 4.34 12.17 -7.67
N GLY A 140 5.39 12.45 -6.89
CA GLY A 140 5.54 11.97 -5.52
C GLY A 140 6.79 11.12 -5.29
N LEU A 141 6.85 10.54 -4.10
CA LEU A 141 7.95 9.67 -3.69
C LEU A 141 7.59 8.21 -3.98
N TRP A 142 8.46 7.54 -4.74
CA TRP A 142 8.26 6.18 -5.21
C TRP A 142 9.41 5.29 -4.78
N ASP A 143 9.09 4.06 -4.39
CA ASP A 143 10.05 2.98 -4.19
C ASP A 143 9.94 2.01 -5.37
N PHE A 144 11.07 1.74 -5.99
CA PHE A 144 11.24 0.75 -7.05
C PHE A 144 12.03 -0.41 -6.48
N ILE A 145 11.42 -1.59 -6.45
CA ILE A 145 12.03 -2.83 -6.00
C ILE A 145 12.19 -3.69 -7.25
N VAL A 146 13.43 -4.01 -7.59
CA VAL A 146 13.78 -4.81 -8.76
C VAL A 146 14.40 -6.10 -8.29
N GLU A 147 13.80 -7.21 -8.65
CA GLU A 147 14.35 -8.55 -8.48
C GLU A 147 14.82 -9.04 -9.85
N LEU A 148 16.09 -9.38 -9.97
CA LEU A 148 16.70 -9.82 -11.22
C LEU A 148 17.02 -11.31 -11.16
N ASP A 149 16.70 -12.01 -12.24
CA ASP A 149 17.20 -13.36 -12.49
C ASP A 149 18.36 -13.29 -13.49
N THR A 150 19.44 -13.93 -13.10
CA THR A 150 20.73 -13.89 -13.78
C THR A 150 20.98 -15.15 -14.61
N GLY A 151 19.99 -16.04 -14.72
CA GLY A 151 20.07 -17.32 -15.46
C GLY A 151 20.89 -18.39 -14.75
N SER A 152 21.82 -17.99 -13.89
CA SER A 152 22.60 -18.88 -13.02
C SER A 152 21.83 -19.39 -11.79
N GLY A 153 20.54 -19.04 -11.68
CA GLY A 153 19.71 -19.28 -10.49
C GLY A 153 20.02 -18.34 -9.33
N GLN A 154 20.86 -17.32 -9.54
CA GLN A 154 21.10 -16.27 -8.56
C GLN A 154 20.07 -15.16 -8.73
N LEU A 155 19.31 -14.92 -7.66
CA LEU A 155 18.40 -13.79 -7.54
C LEU A 155 19.10 -12.63 -6.82
N ALA A 156 19.05 -11.45 -7.43
CA ALA A 156 19.55 -10.22 -6.85
C ALA A 156 18.42 -9.19 -6.74
N ALA A 157 18.19 -8.68 -5.53
CA ALA A 157 17.16 -7.68 -5.26
C ALA A 157 17.79 -6.30 -5.06
N PHE A 158 17.14 -5.27 -5.57
CA PHE A 158 17.59 -3.88 -5.48
C PHE A 158 16.41 -2.99 -5.12
N GLN A 159 16.62 -2.06 -4.19
CA GLN A 159 15.61 -1.06 -3.85
C GLN A 159 16.15 0.33 -4.13
N VAL A 160 15.44 1.08 -4.98
CA VAL A 160 15.75 2.48 -5.31
C VAL A 160 14.56 3.35 -4.94
N ARG A 161 14.79 4.32 -4.06
CA ARG A 161 13.81 5.35 -3.75
C ARG A 161 14.08 6.59 -4.60
N ARG A 162 13.07 7.08 -5.32
CA ARG A 162 13.19 8.28 -6.16
C ARG A 162 11.98 9.18 -5.98
N GLU A 163 12.25 10.48 -5.85
CA GLU A 163 11.24 11.53 -5.94
C GLU A 163 11.04 11.88 -7.42
N LEU A 164 9.79 11.82 -7.88
CA LEU A 164 9.40 12.20 -9.22
C LEU A 164 8.56 13.49 -9.14
N ARG A 165 8.89 14.48 -9.98
CA ARG A 165 8.33 15.84 -9.97
C ARG A 165 7.59 16.15 -11.27
#